data_AF-A0A3S1DGA8-F1
#
_entry.id   AF-A0A3S1DGA8-F1
#
_cell.length_a   1.000
_cell.length_b   1.000
_cell.length_c   1.000
_cell.angle_alpha   90.00
_cell.angle_beta   90.00
_cell.angle_gamma   90.00
#
_symmetry.space_group_name_H-M   'P 1'
#
loop_
_entity.id
_entity.type
_entity.pdbx_description
1 polymer ?
#
loop_
_entity_poly.entity_id
_entity_poly.type
_entity_poly.pdbx_seq_one_letter_code
_entity_poly.pdbx_strand_id
1 'polypeptide(L)'
;MSDYLGEATEGRSVKAILSRGNGQLVGVEEALTDVNGYASFNDLMVINNEGDFELTFILDDGITRESIQVICLKKSELLEHVNQ
;
A
#
# COMPACT_ATOMS: atom_id res chain seq x y z
N MET A 1 3.20 32.74 22.19
CA MET A 1 3.16 31.27 22.22
C MET A 1 2.72 30.82 20.86
N SER A 2 3.67 30.56 19.97
CA SER A 2 3.38 29.98 18.65
C SER A 2 3.30 28.48 18.85
N ASP A 3 2.26 28.03 19.54
CA ASP A 3 1.97 26.61 19.64
C ASP A 3 1.11 26.25 18.43
N TYR A 4 1.80 26.09 17.31
CA TYR A 4 1.32 25.25 16.23
C TYR A 4 2.27 24.05 16.22
N LEU A 5 2.22 23.24 17.28
CA LEU A 5 2.57 21.83 17.19
C LEU A 5 1.56 21.18 16.24
N GLY A 6 1.69 21.49 14.94
CA GLY A 6 1.12 20.68 13.90
C GLY A 6 1.54 19.26 14.21
N GLU A 7 0.55 18.37 14.37
CA GLU A 7 0.76 16.99 14.77
C GLU A 7 1.96 16.48 13.99
N ALA A 8 3.04 16.18 14.71
CA ALA A 8 4.24 15.67 14.11
C ALA A 8 3.82 14.30 13.54
N THR A 9 3.42 14.29 12.28
CA THR A 9 3.10 13.06 11.56
C THR A 9 4.37 12.28 11.30
N GLU A 10 5.54 12.76 11.74
CA GLU A 10 6.82 12.04 11.77
C GLU A 10 6.89 11.02 12.91
N GLY A 11 7.55 9.89 12.65
CA GLY A 11 7.76 8.84 13.64
C GLY A 11 6.50 8.00 13.95
N ARG A 12 5.45 8.10 13.15
CA ARG A 12 4.25 7.24 13.21
C ARG A 12 4.55 5.94 12.48
N SER A 13 4.04 4.82 12.99
CA SER A 13 4.24 3.51 12.34
C SER A 13 3.10 3.23 11.37
N VAL A 14 3.43 3.06 10.10
CA VAL A 14 2.49 2.68 9.05
C VAL A 14 2.68 1.20 8.76
N LYS A 15 1.62 0.44 8.96
CA LYS A 15 1.56 -0.99 8.65
C LYS A 15 0.80 -1.24 7.35
N ALA A 16 1.45 -1.88 6.39
CA ALA A 16 0.84 -2.38 5.18
C ALA A 16 0.22 -3.76 5.44
N ILE A 17 -1.03 -3.96 5.03
CA ILE A 17 -1.71 -5.25 5.06
C ILE A 17 -2.35 -5.55 3.70
N LEU A 18 -2.32 -6.81 3.29
CA LEU A 18 -3.11 -7.28 2.16
C LEU A 18 -4.55 -7.52 2.63
N SER A 19 -5.46 -6.61 2.28
CA SER A 19 -6.88 -6.72 2.66
C SER A 19 -7.69 -7.57 1.69
N ARG A 20 -7.26 -7.63 0.42
CA ARG A 20 -7.89 -8.45 -0.61
C ARG A 20 -6.84 -9.01 -1.56
N GLY A 21 -7.04 -10.25 -1.99
CA GLY A 21 -6.15 -10.95 -2.90
C GLY A 21 -5.68 -12.27 -2.29
N ASN A 22 -5.20 -13.17 -3.16
CA ASN A 22 -4.66 -14.48 -2.75
C ASN A 22 -3.13 -14.46 -2.66
N GLY A 23 -2.52 -13.29 -2.90
CA GLY A 23 -1.09 -13.09 -2.81
C GLY A 23 -0.60 -13.10 -1.36
N GLN A 24 0.73 -13.08 -1.22
CA GLN A 24 1.40 -12.93 0.06
C GLN A 24 2.17 -11.62 0.03
N LEU A 25 2.00 -10.82 1.09
CA LEU A 25 2.85 -9.65 1.32
C LEU A 25 4.21 -10.13 1.83
N VAL A 26 5.28 -9.65 1.21
CA VAL A 26 6.66 -9.96 1.58
C VAL A 26 7.48 -8.67 1.66
N GLY A 27 8.46 -8.66 2.55
CA GLY A 27 9.35 -7.53 2.78
C GLY A 27 9.06 -6.80 4.09
N VAL A 28 9.36 -5.51 4.12
CA VAL A 28 9.12 -4.63 5.27
C VAL A 28 7.67 -4.17 5.23
N GLU A 29 6.85 -4.69 6.14
CA GLU A 29 5.41 -4.36 6.24
C GLU A 29 5.14 -3.16 7.15
N GLU A 30 6.15 -2.69 7.90
CA GLU A 30 6.04 -1.58 8.84
C GLU A 30 7.11 -0.52 8.54
N ALA A 31 6.68 0.72 8.29
CA ALA A 31 7.57 1.84 8.00
C ALA A 31 7.20 3.05 8.85
N LEU A 32 8.21 3.82 9.27
CA LEU A 32 8.01 5.07 9.98
C LEU A 32 7.80 6.22 8.98
N THR A 33 6.90 7.12 9.33
CA THR A 33 6.69 8.37 8.59
C THR A 33 7.82 9.37 8.83
N ASP A 34 8.17 10.14 7.81
CA ASP A 34 9.18 11.20 7.87
C ASP A 34 8.62 12.54 8.38
N VAL A 35 9.47 13.58 8.43
CA VAL A 35 9.13 14.96 8.82
C VAL A 35 7.99 15.58 8.00
N ASN A 36 7.67 15.01 6.83
CA ASN A 36 6.59 15.44 5.96
C ASN A 36 5.35 14.53 6.05
N GLY A 37 5.38 13.47 6.87
CA GLY A 37 4.30 12.49 7.02
C GLY A 37 4.30 11.37 5.97
N TYR A 38 5.37 11.18 5.20
CA TYR A 38 5.47 10.12 4.20
C TYR A 38 6.14 8.87 4.77
N ALA A 39 5.52 7.71 4.57
CA ALA A 39 6.13 6.41 4.81
C ALA A 39 6.55 5.78 3.48
N SER A 40 7.83 5.38 3.37
CA SER A 40 8.37 4.74 2.17
C SER A 40 8.72 3.28 2.45
N PHE A 41 8.22 2.38 1.60
CA PHE A 41 8.49 0.95 1.68
C PHE A 41 9.36 0.54 0.49
N ASN A 42 10.64 0.30 0.71
CA ASN A 42 11.59 -0.01 -0.38
C ASN A 42 11.53 -1.47 -0.85
N ASP A 43 11.14 -2.39 0.04
CA ASP A 43 11.17 -3.84 -0.22
C ASP A 43 9.77 -4.48 -0.17
N LEU A 44 8.70 -3.68 -0.19
CA LEU A 44 7.34 -4.19 -0.12
C LEU A 44 6.92 -4.77 -1.47
N MET A 45 6.66 -6.08 -1.50
CA MET A 45 6.24 -6.79 -2.69
C MET A 45 5.05 -7.69 -2.38
N VAL A 46 4.12 -7.80 -3.33
CA VAL A 46 3.05 -8.79 -3.30
C VAL A 46 3.42 -9.91 -4.26
N ILE A 47 3.67 -11.11 -3.73
CA ILE A 47 4.00 -12.30 -4.52
C ILE A 47 2.78 -13.23 -4.66
N ASN A 48 2.80 -14.09 -5.69
CA ASN A 48 1.72 -15.05 -5.99
C ASN A 48 0.32 -14.40 -6.14
N ASN A 49 0.27 -13.13 -6.53
CA ASN A 49 -0.99 -12.48 -6.83
C ASN A 49 -1.48 -12.85 -8.24
N GLU A 50 -2.58 -13.59 -8.31
CA GLU A 50 -3.36 -13.76 -9.52
C GLU A 50 -4.65 -12.92 -9.41
N GLY A 51 -4.74 -11.83 -10.17
CA GLY A 51 -5.91 -10.95 -10.20
C GLY A 51 -5.73 -9.66 -9.39
N ASP A 52 -6.85 -9.09 -8.97
CA ASP A 52 -6.86 -7.80 -8.28
C ASP A 52 -6.53 -7.97 -6.80
N PHE A 53 -5.75 -7.03 -6.27
CA PHE A 53 -5.42 -7.00 -4.85
C PHE A 53 -5.63 -5.62 -4.26
N GLU A 54 -5.89 -5.59 -2.95
CA GLU A 54 -6.09 -4.36 -2.18
C GLU A 54 -5.10 -4.35 -1.02
N LEU A 55 -4.29 -3.29 -0.98
CA LEU A 55 -3.41 -2.99 0.14
C LEU A 55 -4.07 -1.93 1.00
N THR A 56 -4.14 -2.19 2.31
CA THR A 56 -4.55 -1.19 3.29
C THR A 56 -3.35 -0.80 4.13
N PHE A 57 -3.12 0.51 4.25
CA PHE A 57 -2.13 1.10 5.12
C PHE A 57 -2.83 1.59 6.38
N ILE A 58 -2.33 1.16 7.53
CA ILE A 58 -2.91 1.45 8.84
C ILE A 58 -1.84 2.16 9.67
N LEU A 59 -2.17 3.33 10.21
CA LEU A 59 -1.32 4.03 11.16
C LEU A 59 -1.47 3.44 12.57
N ASP A 60 -0.47 3.64 13.43
CA ASP A 60 -0.45 3.13 14.80
C ASP A 60 -1.52 3.75 15.73
N ASP A 61 -2.16 4.86 15.33
CA ASP A 61 -3.40 5.32 16.00
C ASP A 61 -4.56 4.34 15.83
N GLY A 62 -4.52 3.47 14.83
CA GLY A 62 -5.62 2.57 14.47
C GLY A 62 -6.86 3.28 13.92
N ILE A 63 -6.81 4.60 13.73
CA ILE A 63 -7.92 5.42 13.24
C ILE A 63 -7.71 5.78 11.77
N THR A 64 -6.47 6.06 11.38
CA THR A 64 -6.16 6.47 10.01
C THR A 64 -5.86 5.23 9.17
N ARG A 65 -6.70 5.00 8.16
CA ARG A 65 -6.64 3.83 7.28
C ARG A 65 -6.90 4.28 5.85
N GLU A 66 -5.94 4.02 4.97
CA GLU A 66 -6.06 4.30 3.54
C GLU A 66 -5.91 2.98 2.78
N SER A 67 -6.80 2.72 1.82
CA SER A 67 -6.70 1.55 0.97
C SER A 67 -6.42 1.94 -0.48
N ILE A 68 -5.57 1.16 -1.13
CA ILE A 68 -5.28 1.27 -2.55
C ILE A 68 -5.61 -0.05 -3.24
N GLN A 69 -6.38 0.05 -4.32
CA GLN A 69 -6.74 -1.08 -5.16
C GLN A 69 -5.84 -1.13 -6.39
N VAL A 70 -5.18 -2.27 -6.58
CA VAL A 70 -4.37 -2.54 -7.75
C VAL A 70 -5.06 -3.60 -8.58
N ILE A 71 -5.57 -3.18 -9.73
CA ILE A 71 -6.28 -4.05 -10.68
C ILE A 71 -5.24 -4.58 -11.67
N CYS A 72 -5.00 -5.90 -11.65
CA CYS A 72 -4.15 -6.52 -12.65
C CYS A 72 -5.00 -6.85 -13.87
N LEU A 73 -5.00 -5.95 -14.85
CA LEU A 73 -5.57 -6.22 -16.16
C LEU A 73 -4.82 -7.42 -16.77
N LYS A 74 -5.49 -8.56 -16.90
CA LYS A 74 -4.93 -9.72 -17.62
C LYS A 74 -4.56 -9.26 -19.02
N LYS A 75 -3.28 -9.39 -19.39
CA LYS A 75 -2.80 -9.12 -20.77
C LYS A 75 -3.47 -10.00 -21.83
N SER A 76 -4.19 -11.05 -21.43
CA SER A 76 -4.68 -12.12 -22.30
C SER A 76 -5.82 -11.73 -23.27
N GLU A 77 -6.39 -10.52 -23.22
CA GLU A 77 -7.46 -10.10 -24.16
C GLU A 77 -6.97 -9.23 -25.33
N LEU A 78 -5.70 -8.82 -25.38
CA LEU A 78 -5.19 -7.96 -26.47
C LEU A 78 -4.60 -8.74 -27.67
N LEU A 79 -4.65 -10.07 -27.69
CA LEU A 79 -4.04 -10.88 -28.76
C LEU A 79 -5.01 -11.69 -29.64
N GLU A 80 -6.33 -11.60 -29.45
CA GLU A 80 -7.29 -12.35 -30.29
C GLU A 80 -7.91 -11.54 -31.44
N HIS A 81 -7.74 -10.21 -31.49
CA HIS A 81 -8.31 -9.37 -32.56
C HIS A 81 -7.38 -9.05 -33.74
N VAL A 82 -6.16 -9.59 -33.78
CA VAL A 82 -5.20 -9.31 -34.90
C VAL A 82 -5.23 -10.38 -36.00
N ASN A 83 -6.05 -11.42 -35.87
CA ASN A 83 -6.11 -12.53 -36.85
C ASN A 83 -7.53 -12.88 -37.34
N GLN A 84 -8.42 -11.90 -37.45
CA GLN A 84 -9.65 -12.04 -38.26
C GLN A 84 -9.60 -11.14 -39.50
#